data_AF-A0A174GLE0-F1
#
_entry.id   AF-A0A174GLE0-F1
#
_cell.length_a   1.000
_cell.length_b   1.000
_cell.length_c   1.000
_cell.angle_alpha   90.00
_cell.angle_beta   90.00
_cell.angle_gamma   90.00
#
_symmetry.space_group_name_H-M   'P 1'
#
loop_
_entity.id
_entity.type
_entity.pdbx_description
1 polymer ?
#
loop_
_entity_poly.entity_id
_entity_poly.type
_entity_poly.pdbx_seq_one_letter_code
_entity_poly.pdbx_strand_id
1 'polypeptide(L)'
;MLAATLLTSLLAACGGNSTSIVGAWVEPVPGMEGQVQGINIEEGGIASSVNMATLVYESWKQEGDQLVLTGKSIGNGQTIEFADTMAIKKLTPDSLILDNQGMEIRYAKQK
;
A
#
# COMPACT_ATOMS: atom_id res chain seq x y z
N MET A 1 -49.50 -15.46 8.61
CA MET A 1 -48.16 -15.72 8.04
C MET A 1 -47.82 -14.54 7.15
N LEU A 2 -46.92 -13.66 7.58
CA LEU A 2 -46.38 -12.60 6.72
C LEU A 2 -44.89 -12.92 6.52
N ALA A 3 -44.55 -13.42 5.33
CA ALA A 3 -43.17 -13.60 4.91
C ALA A 3 -42.71 -12.29 4.28
N ALA A 4 -41.82 -11.57 4.97
CA ALA A 4 -41.11 -10.44 4.41
C ALA A 4 -39.93 -10.95 3.59
N THR A 5 -40.05 -10.91 2.26
CA THR A 5 -38.96 -11.23 1.33
C THR A 5 -38.00 -10.05 1.26
N LEU A 6 -36.84 -10.17 1.90
CA LEU A 6 -35.70 -9.27 1.70
C LEU A 6 -35.15 -9.49 0.29
N LEU A 7 -35.32 -8.51 -0.60
CA LEU A 7 -34.59 -8.44 -1.85
C LEU A 7 -33.16 -7.95 -1.55
N THR A 8 -32.21 -8.86 -1.41
CA THR A 8 -30.78 -8.51 -1.45
C THR A 8 -30.38 -8.23 -2.88
N SER A 9 -30.30 -6.94 -3.23
CA SER A 9 -29.73 -6.48 -4.49
C SER A 9 -28.23 -6.78 -4.51
N LEU A 10 -27.81 -7.78 -5.30
CA LEU A 10 -26.42 -7.97 -5.68
C LEU A 10 -26.02 -6.83 -6.61
N LEU A 11 -25.20 -5.89 -6.10
CA LEU A 11 -24.49 -4.95 -6.95
C LEU A 11 -23.38 -5.72 -7.68
N ALA A 12 -23.64 -6.06 -8.94
CA ALA A 12 -22.59 -6.46 -9.87
C ALA A 12 -21.71 -5.23 -10.16
N ALA A 13 -20.54 -5.17 -9.53
CA ALA A 13 -19.54 -4.17 -9.85
C ALA A 13 -18.97 -4.49 -11.25
N CYS A 14 -19.39 -3.70 -12.23
CA CYS A 14 -18.89 -3.77 -13.60
C CYS A 14 -17.37 -3.53 -13.62
N GLY A 15 -16.65 -4.45 -14.26
CA GLY A 15 -15.20 -4.37 -14.46
C GLY A 15 -14.80 -3.16 -15.30
N GLY A 16 -14.36 -2.10 -14.63
CA GLY A 16 -13.33 -1.23 -15.18
C GLY A 16 -11.97 -1.85 -14.84
N ASN A 17 -10.97 -1.66 -15.70
CA ASN A 17 -9.57 -1.97 -15.40
C ASN A 17 -9.10 -1.09 -14.22
N SER A 18 -9.56 -1.38 -13.00
CA SER A 18 -9.04 -0.78 -11.79
C SER A 18 -7.62 -1.30 -11.65
N THR A 19 -6.64 -0.43 -11.91
CA THR A 19 -5.24 -0.76 -11.63
C THR A 19 -5.14 -1.05 -10.14
N SER A 20 -4.79 -2.29 -9.81
CA SER A 20 -4.63 -2.71 -8.43
C SER A 20 -3.32 -2.19 -7.87
N ILE A 21 -3.36 -1.67 -6.64
CA ILE A 21 -2.17 -1.30 -5.87
C ILE A 21 -1.42 -2.53 -5.35
N VAL A 22 -2.00 -3.73 -5.42
CA VAL A 22 -1.33 -4.98 -5.02
C VAL A 22 -0.08 -5.22 -5.87
N GLY A 23 1.01 -5.56 -5.19
CA GLY A 23 2.31 -5.90 -5.76
C GLY A 23 3.48 -5.34 -4.93
N ALA A 24 4.68 -5.70 -5.37
CA ALA A 24 5.92 -5.14 -4.83
C ALA A 24 6.28 -3.84 -5.55
N TRP A 25 6.49 -2.79 -4.77
CA TRP A 25 6.77 -1.43 -5.20
C TRP A 25 8.11 -1.00 -4.63
N VAL A 26 9.06 -0.65 -5.49
CA VAL A 26 10.45 -0.41 -5.11
C VAL A 26 11.01 0.90 -5.66
N GLU A 27 11.92 1.48 -4.91
CA GLU A 27 12.72 2.65 -5.26
C GLU A 27 14.21 2.34 -5.04
N PRO A 28 15.14 3.04 -5.72
CA PRO A 28 16.57 2.88 -5.45
C PRO A 28 16.92 3.30 -4.03
N VAL A 29 17.87 2.60 -3.40
CA VAL A 29 18.42 3.02 -2.10
C VAL A 29 19.41 4.17 -2.32
N PRO A 30 19.19 5.36 -1.72
CA PRO A 30 20.13 6.48 -1.88
C PRO A 30 21.55 6.11 -1.45
N GLY A 31 22.52 6.29 -2.35
CA GLY A 31 23.93 5.99 -2.07
C GLY A 31 24.34 4.52 -2.20
N MET A 32 23.43 3.60 -2.57
CA MET A 32 23.74 2.19 -2.78
C MET A 32 23.31 1.75 -4.18
N GLU A 33 24.21 1.90 -5.15
CA GLU A 33 23.93 1.56 -6.55
C GLU A 33 23.47 0.09 -6.71
N GLY A 34 22.42 -0.10 -7.51
CA GLY A 34 21.85 -1.42 -7.79
C GLY A 34 21.00 -2.02 -6.66
N GLN A 35 20.94 -1.39 -5.48
CA GLN A 35 20.06 -1.81 -4.39
C GLN A 35 18.73 -1.07 -4.45
N VAL A 36 17.66 -1.78 -4.08
CA VAL A 36 16.31 -1.24 -4.03
C VAL A 36 15.68 -1.50 -2.67
N GLN A 37 14.76 -0.64 -2.27
CA GLN A 37 13.94 -0.76 -1.06
C GLN A 37 12.48 -0.46 -1.41
N GLY A 38 11.55 -0.80 -0.53
CA GLY A 38 10.16 -0.40 -0.71
C GLY A 38 9.16 -1.25 0.05
N ILE A 39 8.02 -1.52 -0.57
CA ILE A 39 6.88 -2.17 0.07
C ILE A 39 6.27 -3.25 -0.83
N ASN A 40 5.97 -4.41 -0.25
CA ASN A 40 5.13 -5.42 -0.85
C ASN A 40 3.71 -5.27 -0.28
N ILE A 41 2.72 -5.10 -1.16
CA ILE A 41 1.30 -4.93 -0.84
C ILE A 41 0.56 -6.17 -1.35
N GLU A 42 0.01 -6.96 -0.45
CA GLU A 42 -0.66 -8.23 -0.78
C GLU A 42 -2.18 -8.10 -0.69
N GLU A 43 -2.90 -8.96 -1.41
CA GLU A 43 -4.34 -9.07 -1.21
C GLU A 43 -4.68 -9.40 0.25
N GLY A 44 -5.82 -8.91 0.74
CA GLY A 44 -6.24 -9.15 2.13
C GLY A 44 -5.64 -8.20 3.16
N GLY A 45 -4.95 -7.13 2.75
CA GLY A 45 -4.51 -6.05 3.64
C GLY A 45 -3.16 -6.28 4.31
N ILE A 46 -2.38 -7.26 3.85
CA ILE A 46 -1.03 -7.55 4.36
C ILE A 46 -0.01 -6.70 3.62
N ALA A 47 0.89 -6.05 4.36
CA ALA A 47 2.03 -5.34 3.80
C ALA A 47 3.33 -5.84 4.43
N SER A 48 4.43 -5.80 3.68
CA SER A 48 5.76 -6.12 4.18
C SER A 48 6.82 -5.24 3.55
N SER A 49 7.91 -5.01 4.28
CA SER A 49 9.03 -4.20 3.78
C SER A 49 9.89 -4.98 2.81
N VAL A 50 10.33 -4.32 1.73
CA VAL A 50 11.31 -4.84 0.79
C VAL A 50 12.67 -4.23 1.15
N ASN A 51 13.62 -5.09 1.55
CA ASN A 51 15.02 -4.73 1.84
C ASN A 51 15.22 -3.60 2.86
N MET A 52 14.31 -3.44 3.83
CA MET A 52 14.46 -2.49 4.93
C MET A 52 14.49 -3.21 6.28
N ALA A 53 15.46 -2.83 7.13
CA ALA A 53 15.61 -3.42 8.46
C ALA A 53 14.90 -2.63 9.56
N THR A 54 14.82 -1.30 9.41
CA THR A 54 14.31 -0.40 10.46
C THR A 54 12.82 -0.12 10.29
N LEU A 55 12.36 0.12 9.06
CA LEU A 55 10.95 0.35 8.77
C LEU A 55 10.31 -0.97 8.36
N VAL A 56 9.41 -1.49 9.19
CA VAL A 56 8.72 -2.78 9.00
C VAL A 56 7.23 -2.50 8.78
N TYR A 57 6.76 -2.63 7.53
CA TYR A 57 5.32 -2.59 7.24
C TYR A 57 4.64 -3.90 7.66
N GLU A 58 3.38 -3.81 8.08
CA GLU A 58 2.58 -4.96 8.53
C GLU A 58 1.21 -5.01 7.85
N SER A 59 0.55 -3.87 7.66
CA SER A 59 -0.76 -3.83 7.01
C SER A 59 -0.95 -2.62 6.11
N TRP A 60 -1.91 -2.73 5.20
CA TRP A 60 -2.34 -1.63 4.35
C TRP A 60 -3.86 -1.60 4.21
N LYS A 61 -4.36 -0.40 3.89
CA LYS A 61 -5.74 -0.18 3.46
C LYS A 61 -5.78 0.97 2.47
N GLN A 62 -6.55 0.81 1.40
CA GLN A 62 -6.86 1.91 0.50
C GLN A 62 -8.24 2.51 0.85
N GLU A 63 -8.27 3.82 1.03
CA GLU A 63 -9.49 4.59 1.31
C GLU A 63 -9.63 5.70 0.25
N GLY A 64 -10.32 5.38 -0.84
CA GLY A 64 -10.40 6.28 -2.00
C GLY A 64 -9.03 6.46 -2.66
N ASP A 65 -8.55 7.69 -2.66
CA ASP A 65 -7.22 8.09 -3.14
C ASP A 65 -6.17 8.12 -2.03
N GLN A 66 -6.45 7.57 -0.85
CA GLN A 66 -5.48 7.46 0.24
C GLN A 66 -5.01 6.02 0.43
N LEU A 67 -3.73 5.88 0.77
CA LEU A 67 -3.13 4.65 1.25
C LEU A 67 -2.78 4.82 2.72
N VAL A 68 -3.38 3.99 3.58
CA VAL A 68 -3.02 3.87 4.99
C VAL A 68 -2.07 2.69 5.13
N LEU A 69 -0.90 2.91 5.71
CA LEU A 69 0.08 1.88 6.04
C LEU A 69 0.30 1.84 7.55
N THR A 70 0.37 0.65 8.12
CA THR A 70 0.76 0.47 9.51
C THR A 70 2.00 -0.40 9.61
N GLY A 71 2.73 -0.24 10.71
CA GLY A 71 3.88 -1.08 10.98
C GLY A 71 4.70 -0.56 12.14
N LYS A 72 5.98 -0.94 12.15
CA LYS A 72 6.93 -0.66 13.21
C LYS A 72 8.18 0.03 12.68
N SER A 73 8.65 1.02 13.43
CA SER A 73 10.01 1.53 13.33
C SER A 73 10.87 0.88 14.42
N ILE A 74 11.91 0.17 14.00
CA ILE A 74 12.80 -0.60 14.86
C ILE A 74 14.21 -0.01 14.75
N GLY A 75 14.76 0.44 15.86
CA GLY A 75 16.09 1.05 15.89
C GLY A 75 16.45 1.53 17.28
N ASN A 76 17.75 1.68 17.56
CA ASN A 76 18.25 2.17 18.85
C ASN A 76 17.70 1.39 20.08
N GLY A 77 17.40 0.09 19.92
CA GLY A 77 16.82 -0.73 20.98
C GLY A 77 15.34 -0.45 21.26
N GLN A 78 14.65 0.27 20.38
CA GLN A 78 13.24 0.62 20.49
C GLN A 78 12.43 0.06 19.32
N THR A 79 11.15 -0.18 19.60
CA THR A 79 10.13 -0.50 18.60
C THR A 79 8.99 0.48 18.79
N ILE A 80 8.66 1.23 17.73
CA ILE A 80 7.61 2.24 17.74
C ILE A 80 6.60 1.88 16.66
N GLU A 81 5.35 1.68 17.05
CA GLU A 81 4.23 1.48 16.12
C GLU A 81 3.90 2.78 15.38
N PHE A 82 3.56 2.69 14.10
CA PHE A 82 3.12 3.83 13.29
C PHE A 82 1.88 3.47 12.45
N ALA A 83 1.16 4.53 12.06
CA ALA A 83 0.08 4.48 11.09
C ALA A 83 0.15 5.75 10.23
N ASP A 84 0.62 5.60 9.00
CA ASP A 84 0.80 6.71 8.05
C ASP A 84 -0.32 6.70 7.03
N THR A 85 -0.86 7.88 6.71
CA THR A 85 -1.83 8.07 5.63
C THR A 85 -1.22 8.93 4.56
N MET A 86 -1.12 8.40 3.34
CA MET A 86 -0.50 9.04 2.19
C MET A 86 -1.50 9.19 1.05
N ALA A 87 -1.40 10.27 0.27
CA ALA A 87 -2.23 10.44 -0.91
C ALA A 87 -1.62 9.70 -2.11
N ILE A 88 -2.44 8.93 -2.82
CA ILE A 88 -2.09 8.25 -4.07
C ILE A 88 -2.19 9.28 -5.19
N LYS A 89 -1.05 9.86 -5.59
CA LYS A 89 -0.97 10.83 -6.69
C LYS A 89 -1.06 10.18 -8.06
N LYS A 90 -0.53 8.96 -8.20
CA LYS A 90 -0.55 8.17 -9.44
C LYS A 90 -0.54 6.69 -9.12
N LEU A 91 -1.41 5.94 -9.78
CA LEU A 91 -1.40 4.48 -9.76
C LEU A 91 -1.60 3.96 -11.19
N THR A 92 -0.59 3.26 -11.70
CA THR A 92 -0.54 2.64 -13.03
C THR A 92 0.06 1.24 -12.92
N PRO A 93 -0.01 0.39 -13.96
CA PRO A 93 0.51 -0.97 -13.87
C PRO A 93 1.99 -1.08 -13.46
N ASP A 94 2.80 -0.03 -13.70
CA ASP A 94 4.25 -0.02 -13.46
C ASP A 94 4.72 1.11 -12.51
N SER A 95 3.86 2.08 -12.18
CA SER A 95 4.23 3.24 -11.35
C SER A 95 3.22 3.47 -10.22
N LEU A 96 3.73 3.69 -9.01
CA LEU A 96 3.00 4.19 -7.84
C LEU A 96 3.69 5.46 -7.34
N ILE A 97 2.94 6.56 -7.24
CA ILE A 97 3.43 7.81 -6.66
C ILE A 97 2.56 8.15 -5.45
N LEU A 98 3.22 8.30 -4.30
CA LEU A 98 2.59 8.66 -3.03
C LEU A 98 3.06 10.06 -2.62
N ASP A 99 2.19 10.80 -1.92
CA ASP A 99 2.52 12.04 -1.23
C ASP A 99 2.33 11.82 0.27
N ASN A 100 3.43 11.93 1.01
CA ASN A 100 3.45 11.92 2.46
C ASN A 100 3.72 13.33 2.96
N GLN A 101 2.66 14.08 3.26
CA GLN A 101 2.73 15.43 3.81
C GLN A 101 3.60 16.39 2.97
N GLY A 102 3.47 16.33 1.64
CA GLY A 102 4.25 17.13 0.69
C GLY A 102 5.60 16.54 0.29
N MET A 103 6.02 15.40 0.86
CA MET A 103 7.14 14.62 0.37
C MET A 103 6.64 13.56 -0.61
N GLU A 104 7.10 13.63 -1.86
CA GLU A 104 6.70 12.70 -2.88
C GLU A 104 7.62 11.47 -2.92
N ILE A 105 7.01 10.28 -2.95
CA ILE A 105 7.71 9.00 -3.01
C ILE A 105 7.30 8.31 -4.31
N ARG A 106 8.29 7.87 -5.09
CA ARG A 106 8.08 7.31 -6.44
C ARG A 106 8.58 5.88 -6.48
N TYR A 107 7.64 4.95 -6.61
CA TYR A 107 7.93 3.54 -6.76
C TYR A 107 7.71 3.06 -8.20
N ALA A 108 8.59 2.14 -8.62
CA ALA A 108 8.37 1.29 -9.78
C ALA A 108 7.87 -0.08 -9.31
N LYS A 109 7.05 -0.74 -10.12
CA LYS A 109 6.63 -2.11 -9.83
C LYS A 109 7.84 -3.05 -10.00
N GLN A 110 8.12 -3.84 -8.98
CA GLN A 110 9.14 -4.87 -9.05
C GLN A 110 8.67 -5.98 -9.99
N LYS A 111 9.51 -6.33 -10.97
CA LYS A 111 9.21 -7.37 -11.97
C LYS A 111 9.39 -8.77 -11.42
#